data_AF-A0A845VA74-F1
#
_entry.id   AF-A0A845VA74-F1
#
_cell.length_a   1.000
_cell.length_b   1.000
_cell.length_c   1.000
_cell.angle_alpha   90.00
_cell.angle_beta   90.00
_cell.angle_gamma   90.00
#
_symmetry.space_group_name_H-M   'P 1'
#
loop_
_entity.id
_entity.type
_entity.pdbx_description
1 polymer ?
#
loop_
_entity_poly.entity_id
_entity_poly.type
_entity_poly.pdbx_seq_one_letter_code
_entity_poly.pdbx_strand_id
1 'polypeptide(L)'
;MTARNFPQWSGRLAIFVSLVLGLFIAWQLVQLLWLVLVGPEVGSAPVPPVPQVQPAAAGREGFRWELFGEPATARALPVVAATARTDLQLRGLMSGGEGAFAIVADESGQEAVYRLGDELPDGSRLGAIEPLQIVLERDGRREALTLERELPGRAPRSGASRSSGERASQAPSLPGIRGFQAPSGISAASLQTPDSPAAGLADQISVMPVSGGGFRVRPGRDATLFAELGLQVNDVVTAVNGQPLTSREDAQALFADVMRRGEVSITISRQGREMTLRPDLAQILSRIE
;
A
#
# COMPACT_ATOMS: atom_id res chain seq x y z
N MET A 1 37.67 22.87 -79.84
CA MET A 1 37.86 21.47 -79.44
C MET A 1 39.00 21.41 -78.43
N THR A 2 38.69 21.28 -77.14
CA THR A 2 39.68 21.15 -76.05
C THR A 2 39.44 19.81 -75.38
N ALA A 3 40.28 18.84 -75.71
CA ALA A 3 40.29 17.52 -75.07
C ALA A 3 40.70 17.68 -73.61
N ARG A 4 39.72 17.59 -72.70
CA ARG A 4 39.94 17.59 -71.26
C ARG A 4 40.45 16.19 -70.88
N ASN A 5 41.77 16.00 -70.96
CA ASN A 5 42.44 14.82 -70.44
C ASN A 5 42.16 14.73 -68.94
N PHE A 6 41.21 13.89 -68.55
CA PHE A 6 41.06 13.49 -67.15
C PHE A 6 42.31 12.70 -66.77
N PRO A 7 43.10 13.14 -65.78
CA PRO A 7 44.32 12.46 -65.41
C PRO A 7 43.95 11.07 -64.89
N GLN A 8 44.42 10.01 -65.57
CA GLN A 8 44.17 8.61 -65.19
C GLN A 8 44.68 8.25 -63.78
N TRP A 9 45.38 9.19 -63.15
CA TRP A 9 45.71 9.20 -61.72
C TRP A 9 44.49 9.13 -60.81
N SER A 10 43.36 9.75 -61.16
CA SER A 10 42.17 9.74 -60.29
C SER A 10 41.53 8.36 -60.18
N GLY A 11 41.51 7.57 -61.27
CA GLY A 11 40.94 6.22 -61.26
C GLY A 11 41.78 5.23 -60.45
N ARG A 12 43.11 5.26 -60.61
CA ARG A 12 44.01 4.41 -59.83
C ARG A 12 44.02 4.80 -58.34
N LEU A 13 43.96 6.09 -58.04
CA LEU A 13 43.84 6.58 -56.67
C LEU A 13 42.49 6.21 -56.04
N ALA A 14 41.38 6.33 -56.77
CA ALA A 14 40.06 5.94 -56.28
C ALA A 14 40.01 4.43 -55.97
N ILE A 15 40.54 3.58 -56.84
CA ILE A 15 40.61 2.12 -56.60
C ILE A 15 41.47 1.83 -55.36
N PHE A 16 42.62 2.49 -55.24
CA PHE A 16 43.49 2.33 -54.07
C PHE A 16 42.78 2.74 -52.77
N VAL A 17 42.08 3.89 -52.76
CA VAL A 17 41.31 4.37 -51.60
C VAL A 17 40.16 3.42 -51.27
N SER A 18 39.42 2.92 -52.27
CA SER A 18 38.35 1.95 -52.06
C SER A 18 38.86 0.62 -51.50
N LEU A 19 40.04 0.14 -51.95
CA LEU A 19 40.66 -1.07 -51.40
C LEU A 19 41.09 -0.87 -49.95
N VAL A 20 41.71 0.27 -49.64
CA VAL A 20 42.10 0.62 -48.26
C VAL A 20 40.87 0.72 -47.35
N LEU A 21 39.81 1.40 -47.81
CA LEU A 21 38.58 1.54 -47.05
C LEU A 21 37.86 0.19 -46.85
N GLY A 22 37.83 -0.65 -47.89
CA GLY A 22 37.26 -2.00 -47.81
C GLY A 22 38.03 -2.88 -46.81
N LEU A 23 39.36 -2.84 -46.83
CA LEU A 23 40.20 -3.55 -45.89
C LEU A 23 39.99 -3.05 -44.45
N PHE A 24 39.86 -1.74 -44.26
CA PHE A 24 39.56 -1.14 -42.97
C PHE A 24 38.20 -1.58 -42.43
N ILE A 25 37.15 -1.59 -43.26
CA ILE A 25 35.81 -2.06 -42.88
C ILE A 25 35.85 -3.56 -42.52
N ALA A 26 36.53 -4.38 -43.31
CA ALA A 26 36.67 -5.81 -43.02
C ALA A 26 37.37 -6.03 -41.66
N TRP A 27 38.41 -5.27 -41.37
CA TRP A 27 39.10 -5.32 -40.08
C TRP A 27 38.20 -4.90 -38.92
N GLN A 28 37.41 -3.82 -39.08
CA GLN A 28 36.43 -3.39 -38.08
C GLN A 28 35.35 -4.44 -37.82
N LEU A 29 34.85 -5.11 -38.86
CA LEU A 29 33.87 -6.20 -38.72
C LEU A 29 34.43 -7.39 -37.94
N VAL A 30 35.71 -7.76 -38.16
CA VAL A 30 36.37 -8.81 -37.38
C VAL A 30 36.49 -8.41 -35.91
N GLN A 31 36.85 -7.16 -35.62
CA GLN A 31 36.96 -6.67 -34.25
C GLN A 31 35.59 -6.65 -33.53
N LEU A 32 34.53 -6.19 -34.22
CA LEU A 32 33.16 -6.21 -33.69
C LEU A 32 32.67 -7.63 -33.46
N LEU A 33 32.94 -8.55 -34.41
CA LEU A 33 32.58 -9.96 -34.26
C LEU A 33 33.29 -10.58 -33.06
N TRP A 34 34.59 -10.28 -32.86
CA TRP A 34 35.36 -10.75 -31.71
C TRP A 34 34.78 -10.23 -30.39
N LEU A 35 34.37 -8.95 -30.34
CA LEU A 35 33.75 -8.35 -29.16
C LEU A 35 32.42 -9.01 -28.79
N VAL A 36 31.60 -9.36 -29.78
CA VAL A 36 30.31 -10.04 -29.57
C VAL A 36 30.49 -11.49 -29.12
N LEU A 37 31.49 -12.19 -29.68
CA LEU A 37 31.66 -13.63 -29.44
C LEU A 37 32.41 -13.94 -28.14
N VAL A 38 33.44 -13.16 -27.80
CA VAL A 38 34.27 -13.37 -26.61
C VAL A 38 33.75 -12.53 -25.43
N GLY A 39 33.08 -11.41 -25.69
CA GLY A 39 32.70 -10.45 -24.67
C GLY A 39 33.91 -9.73 -24.07
N PRO A 40 33.72 -8.56 -23.43
CA PRO A 40 34.78 -7.94 -22.66
C PRO A 40 35.05 -8.80 -21.41
N GLU A 41 36.29 -9.28 -21.24
CA GLU A 41 36.72 -9.85 -19.96
C GLU A 41 36.73 -8.74 -18.91
N VAL A 42 35.63 -8.63 -18.16
CA VAL A 42 35.60 -7.87 -16.93
C VAL A 42 36.43 -8.63 -15.90
N GLY A 43 37.68 -8.19 -15.72
CA GLY A 43 38.56 -8.70 -14.68
C GLY A 43 37.81 -8.70 -13.35
N SER A 44 37.73 -9.86 -12.71
CA SER A 44 37.04 -10.03 -11.45
C SER A 44 37.68 -9.09 -10.43
N ALA A 45 36.92 -8.13 -9.92
CA ALA A 45 37.38 -7.29 -8.81
C ALA A 45 37.76 -8.21 -7.64
N PRO A 46 38.86 -7.93 -6.91
CA PRO A 46 39.21 -8.69 -5.71
C PRO A 46 38.01 -8.70 -4.76
N VAL A 47 37.42 -9.87 -4.56
CA VAL A 47 36.36 -10.04 -3.56
C VAL A 47 37.04 -9.86 -2.21
N PRO A 48 36.71 -8.82 -1.41
CA PRO A 48 37.25 -8.71 -0.07
C PRO A 48 36.86 -9.98 0.71
N PRO A 49 37.75 -10.52 1.56
CA PRO A 49 37.44 -11.71 2.33
C PRO A 49 36.15 -11.48 3.11
N VAL A 50 35.15 -12.32 2.89
CA VAL A 50 33.91 -12.30 3.66
C VAL A 50 34.31 -12.60 5.11
N PRO A 51 34.04 -11.70 6.08
CA PRO A 51 34.33 -11.97 7.47
C PRO A 51 33.55 -13.21 7.89
N GLN A 52 34.25 -14.31 8.14
CA GLN A 52 33.63 -15.45 8.80
C GLN A 52 33.34 -15.01 10.23
N VAL A 53 32.06 -14.77 10.52
CA VAL A 53 31.61 -14.57 11.89
C VAL A 53 31.80 -15.90 12.60
N GLN A 54 32.94 -16.04 13.30
CA GLN A 54 33.06 -17.06 14.33
C GLN A 54 31.92 -16.81 15.33
N PRO A 55 31.11 -17.83 15.68
CA PRO A 55 30.20 -17.68 16.80
C PRO A 55 31.07 -17.35 18.01
N ALA A 56 30.96 -16.12 18.48
CA ALA A 56 31.65 -15.67 19.67
C ALA A 56 31.23 -16.61 20.81
N ALA A 57 32.18 -17.44 21.27
CA ALA A 57 32.10 -17.96 22.62
C ALA A 57 31.81 -16.76 23.51
N ALA A 58 30.80 -16.88 24.38
CA ALA A 58 30.28 -15.81 25.22
C ALA A 58 31.35 -15.30 26.20
N GLY A 59 32.33 -14.57 25.67
CA GLY A 59 33.23 -13.68 26.36
C GLY A 59 32.50 -12.37 26.46
N ARG A 60 31.87 -12.18 27.62
CA ARG A 60 31.50 -10.88 28.15
C ARG A 60 32.70 -9.95 27.99
N GLU A 61 32.81 -9.12 26.96
CA GLU A 61 33.48 -7.80 26.95
C GLU A 61 33.15 -7.07 25.62
N GLY A 62 32.59 -5.86 25.71
CA GLY A 62 32.72 -4.83 24.68
C GLY A 62 31.74 -4.85 23.49
N PHE A 63 30.54 -4.29 23.67
CA PHE A 63 30.01 -3.10 22.95
C PHE A 63 28.50 -2.99 23.22
N ARG A 64 28.14 -2.21 24.24
CA ARG A 64 26.75 -1.85 24.54
C ARG A 64 26.39 -0.61 23.73
N TRP A 65 25.82 -0.81 22.55
CA TRP A 65 25.11 0.27 21.87
C TRP A 65 23.74 0.42 22.50
N GLU A 66 23.62 1.31 23.48
CA GLU A 66 22.37 1.72 24.12
C GLU A 66 21.51 2.59 23.18
N LEU A 67 21.54 2.30 21.87
CA LEU A 67 20.81 3.02 20.81
C LEU A 67 19.32 2.66 20.76
N PHE A 68 18.95 1.60 21.46
CA PHE A 68 17.58 1.22 21.76
C PHE A 68 17.60 1.03 23.27
N GLY A 69 16.87 1.87 24.02
CA GLY A 69 16.92 1.90 25.48
C GLY A 69 16.91 0.51 26.11
N GLU A 70 17.43 0.41 27.36
CA GLU A 70 17.62 -0.85 28.08
C GLU A 70 16.55 -1.88 27.70
N PRO A 71 16.92 -3.09 27.23
CA PRO A 71 15.98 -4.18 27.34
C PRO A 71 15.73 -4.30 28.83
N ALA A 72 14.61 -3.74 29.29
CA ALA A 72 14.10 -3.97 30.62
C ALA A 72 14.19 -5.46 30.76
N THR A 73 15.14 -5.90 31.60
CA THR A 73 15.40 -7.30 31.89
C THR A 73 14.04 -7.93 31.91
N ALA A 74 13.77 -8.85 30.97
CA ALA A 74 12.49 -9.50 30.85
C ALA A 74 12.32 -10.34 32.13
N ARG A 75 11.98 -9.65 33.22
CA ARG A 75 11.34 -10.20 34.37
C ARG A 75 10.11 -10.76 33.74
N ALA A 76 10.06 -12.09 33.65
CA ALA A 76 8.92 -12.82 33.18
C ALA A 76 7.70 -12.19 33.84
N LEU A 77 7.00 -11.33 33.09
CA LEU A 77 5.76 -10.76 33.54
C LEU A 77 4.86 -11.97 33.74
N PRO A 78 4.17 -12.07 34.88
CA PRO A 78 3.25 -13.18 35.10
C PRO A 78 2.35 -13.24 33.88
N VAL A 79 2.34 -14.41 33.23
CA VAL A 79 1.45 -14.71 32.09
C VAL A 79 0.09 -14.14 32.46
N VAL A 80 -0.33 -13.08 31.75
CA VAL A 80 -1.70 -12.55 31.88
C VAL A 80 -2.59 -13.61 31.24
N ALA A 81 -2.96 -14.58 32.05
CA ALA A 81 -3.58 -15.84 31.64
C ALA A 81 -5.11 -15.74 31.49
N ALA A 82 -5.68 -14.54 31.60
CA ALA A 82 -7.10 -14.34 31.50
C ALA A 82 -7.42 -13.12 30.64
N THR A 83 -8.15 -13.37 29.56
CA THR A 83 -8.95 -12.35 28.87
C THR A 83 -9.87 -11.70 29.90
N ALA A 84 -9.92 -10.38 29.92
CA ALA A 84 -10.75 -9.65 30.87
C ALA A 84 -12.23 -10.09 30.74
N ARG A 85 -12.85 -10.44 31.86
CA ARG A 85 -14.28 -10.74 31.92
C ARG A 85 -14.99 -9.46 32.33
N THR A 86 -14.99 -8.50 31.41
CA THR A 86 -15.62 -7.21 31.59
C THR A 86 -16.42 -6.90 30.34
N ASP A 87 -17.53 -6.17 30.52
CA ASP A 87 -18.34 -5.67 29.40
C ASP A 87 -17.75 -4.38 28.81
N LEU A 88 -16.65 -3.88 29.38
CA LEU A 88 -15.90 -2.74 28.86
C LEU A 88 -15.25 -3.09 27.52
N GLN A 89 -15.26 -2.12 26.60
CA GLN A 89 -14.68 -2.26 25.27
C GLN A 89 -13.55 -1.26 25.08
N LEU A 90 -12.36 -1.75 24.73
CA LEU A 90 -11.24 -0.88 24.36
C LEU A 90 -11.45 -0.39 22.92
N ARG A 91 -11.66 0.91 22.75
CA ARG A 91 -11.94 1.58 21.46
C ARG A 91 -10.71 2.24 20.86
N GLY A 92 -9.80 2.71 21.69
CA GLY A 92 -8.57 3.36 21.24
C GLY A 92 -7.47 3.24 22.29
N LEU A 93 -6.22 3.27 21.85
CA LEU A 93 -5.05 3.31 22.71
C LEU A 93 -3.90 4.04 22.04
N MET A 94 -3.15 4.80 22.84
CA MET A 94 -1.87 5.38 22.48
C MET A 94 -0.84 4.85 23.46
N SER A 95 0.02 3.94 22.99
CA SER A 95 1.12 3.37 23.77
C SER A 95 2.41 4.17 23.52
N GLY A 96 3.10 4.57 24.60
CA GLY A 96 4.45 5.15 24.54
C GLY A 96 4.52 6.65 24.85
N GLY A 97 5.46 7.03 25.73
CA GLY A 97 5.71 8.41 26.15
C GLY A 97 4.85 8.89 27.33
N GLU A 98 5.02 10.15 27.73
CA GLU A 98 4.26 10.81 28.81
C GLU A 98 2.77 11.03 28.46
N GLY A 99 2.40 10.83 27.20
CA GLY A 99 1.05 11.02 26.68
C GLY A 99 0.24 9.72 26.51
N ALA A 100 0.63 8.61 27.14
CA ALA A 100 -0.08 7.35 26.97
C ALA A 100 -1.53 7.42 27.53
N PHE A 101 -2.51 7.02 26.74
CA PHE A 101 -3.92 6.99 27.13
C PHE A 101 -4.67 5.83 26.46
N ALA A 102 -5.77 5.41 27.08
CA ALA A 102 -6.71 4.45 26.54
C ALA A 102 -8.11 5.07 26.48
N ILE A 103 -8.85 4.78 25.42
CA ILE A 103 -10.26 5.15 25.26
C ILE A 103 -11.08 3.89 25.51
N VAL A 104 -11.82 3.87 26.61
CA VAL A 104 -12.61 2.72 27.03
C VAL A 104 -14.09 3.11 27.02
N ALA A 105 -14.91 2.27 26.39
CA ALA A 105 -16.35 2.39 26.42
C ALA A 105 -16.95 1.53 27.54
N ASP A 106 -17.92 2.08 28.27
CA ASP A 106 -18.73 1.34 29.25
C ASP A 106 -19.79 0.44 28.58
N GLU A 107 -20.53 -0.33 29.38
CA GLU A 107 -21.64 -1.19 28.89
C GLU A 107 -22.74 -0.38 28.16
N SER A 108 -22.88 0.91 28.51
CA SER A 108 -23.82 1.85 27.87
C SER A 108 -23.26 2.46 26.59
N GLY A 109 -22.02 2.16 26.21
CA GLY A 109 -21.33 2.68 25.03
C GLY A 109 -20.76 4.09 25.21
N GLN A 110 -20.71 4.64 26.42
CA GLN A 110 -20.07 5.94 26.67
C GLN A 110 -18.55 5.77 26.71
N GLU A 111 -17.87 6.54 25.86
CA GLU A 111 -16.41 6.53 25.73
C GLU A 111 -15.78 7.56 26.68
N ALA A 112 -14.78 7.13 27.45
CA ALA A 112 -13.98 8.00 28.30
C ALA A 112 -12.48 7.70 28.14
N VAL A 113 -11.66 8.72 28.42
CA VAL A 113 -10.20 8.65 28.30
C VAL A 113 -9.59 8.36 29.67
N TYR A 114 -8.79 7.30 29.74
CA TYR A 114 -8.12 6.82 30.94
C TYR A 114 -6.60 6.80 30.76
N ARG A 115 -5.88 7.14 31.83
CA ARG A 115 -4.41 7.09 31.93
C ARG A 115 -3.97 6.00 32.91
N LEU A 116 -2.68 5.70 32.87
CA LEU A 116 -2.05 4.74 33.78
C LEU A 116 -2.39 5.09 35.24
N GLY A 117 -2.98 4.14 35.97
CA GLY A 117 -3.38 4.28 37.36
C GLY A 117 -4.83 4.75 37.58
N ASP A 118 -5.54 5.16 36.53
CA ASP A 118 -6.95 5.56 36.63
C ASP A 118 -7.86 4.36 36.92
N GLU A 119 -9.00 4.65 37.55
CA GLU A 119 -10.04 3.67 37.87
C GLU A 119 -11.12 3.68 36.77
N LEU A 120 -11.45 2.50 36.26
CA LEU A 120 -12.46 2.30 35.23
C LEU A 120 -13.86 2.14 35.84
N PRO A 121 -14.94 2.27 35.06
CA PRO A 121 -16.32 2.21 35.56
C PRO A 121 -16.68 0.88 36.24
N ASP A 122 -15.91 -0.17 35.95
CA ASP A 122 -16.06 -1.51 36.48
C ASP A 122 -15.23 -1.77 37.76
N GLY A 123 -14.65 -0.71 38.35
CA GLY A 123 -13.81 -0.75 39.55
C GLY A 123 -12.42 -1.37 39.34
N SER A 124 -12.04 -1.67 38.09
CA SER A 124 -10.67 -2.10 37.77
C SER A 124 -9.74 -0.90 37.63
N ARG A 125 -8.46 -1.09 37.92
CA ARG A 125 -7.43 -0.06 37.75
C ARG A 125 -6.61 -0.31 36.49
N LEU A 126 -6.29 0.73 35.73
CA LEU A 126 -5.41 0.64 34.58
C LEU A 126 -3.95 0.45 35.01
N GLY A 127 -3.47 -0.79 34.97
CA GLY A 127 -2.13 -1.18 35.45
C GLY A 127 -1.02 -1.02 34.40
N ALA A 128 -1.30 -1.23 33.12
CA ALA A 128 -0.35 -0.99 32.02
C ALA A 128 -1.08 -0.72 30.69
N ILE A 129 -0.47 0.12 29.85
CA ILE A 129 -0.90 0.36 28.47
C ILE A 129 0.12 -0.30 27.55
N GLU A 130 -0.25 -1.42 26.95
CA GLU A 130 0.59 -2.18 26.03
C GLU A 130 0.16 -1.95 24.57
N PRO A 131 1.01 -2.29 23.59
CA PRO A 131 0.59 -2.28 22.20
C PRO A 131 -0.60 -3.22 22.01
N LEU A 132 -1.74 -2.68 21.56
CA LEU A 132 -2.96 -3.41 21.20
C LEU A 132 -3.79 -3.96 22.38
N GLN A 133 -3.39 -3.72 23.63
CA GLN A 133 -4.14 -4.17 24.81
C GLN A 133 -3.84 -3.30 26.04
N ILE A 134 -4.77 -3.25 26.98
CA ILE A 134 -4.53 -2.69 28.30
C ILE A 134 -4.55 -3.79 29.36
N VAL A 135 -3.70 -3.66 30.36
CA VAL A 135 -3.68 -4.55 31.53
C VAL A 135 -4.45 -3.87 32.64
N LEU A 136 -5.52 -4.51 33.07
CA LEU A 136 -6.38 -4.11 34.17
C LEU A 136 -6.00 -4.89 35.43
N GLU A 137 -6.00 -4.22 36.57
CA GLU A 137 -5.82 -4.82 37.89
C GLU A 137 -7.14 -4.74 38.66
N ARG A 138 -7.71 -5.91 38.99
CA ARG A 138 -8.93 -6.03 39.81
C ARG A 138 -8.69 -7.07 40.89
N ASP A 139 -8.92 -6.72 42.15
CA ASP A 139 -8.78 -7.64 43.30
C ASP A 139 -7.43 -8.39 43.35
N GLY A 140 -6.35 -7.73 42.91
CA GLY A 140 -5.01 -8.32 42.82
C GLY A 140 -4.80 -9.29 41.65
N ARG A 141 -5.78 -9.47 40.76
CA ARG A 141 -5.66 -10.21 39.50
C ARG A 141 -5.39 -9.25 38.34
N ARG A 142 -4.50 -9.67 37.43
CA ARG A 142 -4.21 -8.98 36.18
C ARG A 142 -5.02 -9.59 35.05
N GLU A 143 -5.75 -8.76 34.33
CA GLU A 143 -6.55 -9.13 33.18
C GLU A 143 -6.15 -8.27 31.98
N ALA A 144 -6.16 -8.86 30.77
CA ALA A 144 -5.87 -8.12 29.55
C ALA A 144 -7.18 -7.82 28.80
N LEU A 145 -7.42 -6.54 28.53
CA LEU A 145 -8.49 -6.09 27.63
C LEU A 145 -7.85 -5.70 26.28
N THR A 146 -8.11 -6.51 25.25
CA THR A 146 -7.57 -6.31 23.91
C THR A 146 -8.41 -5.29 23.13
N LEU A 147 -7.76 -4.52 22.26
CA LEU A 147 -8.43 -3.58 21.36
C LEU A 147 -9.35 -4.35 20.41
N GLU A 148 -10.66 -4.09 20.47
CA GLU A 148 -11.62 -4.70 19.57
C GLU A 148 -11.43 -4.08 18.17
N ARG A 149 -10.75 -4.83 17.30
CA ARG A 149 -10.74 -4.53 15.88
C ARG A 149 -11.86 -5.35 15.28
N GLU A 150 -12.86 -4.69 14.71
CA GLU A 150 -13.77 -5.36 13.79
C GLU A 150 -12.95 -5.91 12.62
N LEU A 151 -12.48 -7.16 12.76
CA LEU A 151 -12.08 -7.96 11.62
C LEU A 151 -13.39 -8.37 10.93
N PRO A 152 -13.68 -7.88 9.72
CA PRO A 152 -14.83 -8.38 8.97
C PRO A 152 -14.58 -9.86 8.67
N GLY A 153 -15.33 -10.74 9.33
CA GLY A 153 -15.38 -12.17 8.97
C GLY A 153 -14.83 -13.17 9.99
N ARG A 154 -15.17 -13.04 11.28
CA ARG A 154 -15.17 -14.22 12.17
C ARG A 154 -16.45 -14.29 12.98
N ALA A 155 -17.44 -14.97 12.41
CA ALA A 155 -18.61 -15.40 13.17
C ALA A 155 -18.15 -16.22 14.39
N PRO A 156 -18.75 -16.01 15.58
CA PRO A 156 -18.46 -16.83 16.75
C PRO A 156 -18.86 -18.27 16.44
N ARG A 157 -17.89 -19.19 16.47
CA ARG A 157 -18.16 -20.62 16.46
C ARG A 157 -18.68 -21.01 17.84
N SER A 158 -19.95 -20.71 18.10
CA SER A 158 -20.70 -21.34 19.17
C SER A 158 -20.91 -22.81 18.80
N GLY A 159 -20.43 -23.69 19.66
CA GLY A 159 -20.49 -25.13 19.46
C GLY A 159 -21.93 -25.66 19.43
N ALA A 160 -22.09 -26.70 18.60
CA ALA A 160 -23.05 -27.81 18.70
C ALA A 160 -24.55 -27.50 18.77
N SER A 161 -25.29 -27.91 17.73
CA SER A 161 -26.19 -29.07 17.82
C SER A 161 -26.65 -29.52 16.43
N ARG A 162 -26.89 -30.82 16.30
CA ARG A 162 -27.24 -31.55 15.07
C ARG A 162 -28.75 -31.56 14.90
N SER A 163 -29.25 -31.35 13.68
CA SER A 163 -30.44 -32.06 13.19
C SER A 163 -30.44 -32.14 11.67
N SER A 164 -30.41 -33.37 11.20
CA SER A 164 -30.70 -33.81 9.84
C SER A 164 -32.20 -33.65 9.54
N GLY A 165 -32.53 -33.07 8.39
CA GLY A 165 -33.88 -32.96 7.85
C GLY A 165 -33.84 -32.71 6.34
N GLU A 166 -34.68 -33.41 5.61
CA GLU A 166 -34.52 -33.81 4.20
C GLU A 166 -35.47 -33.05 3.25
N ARG A 167 -35.07 -32.90 1.96
CA ARG A 167 -35.78 -32.38 0.76
C ARG A 167 -35.97 -30.84 0.67
N ALA A 168 -35.84 -30.18 -0.49
CA ALA A 168 -35.92 -30.62 -1.88
C ALA A 168 -35.01 -29.79 -2.81
N SER A 169 -34.51 -30.43 -3.85
CA SER A 169 -33.85 -29.82 -5.00
C SER A 169 -34.84 -28.99 -5.84
N GLN A 170 -34.57 -27.71 -6.02
CA GLN A 170 -35.08 -26.91 -7.14
C GLN A 170 -33.97 -25.97 -7.64
N ALA A 171 -33.39 -26.34 -8.78
CA ALA A 171 -32.76 -25.43 -9.72
C ALA A 171 -33.71 -25.38 -10.93
N PRO A 172 -33.87 -24.25 -11.65
CA PRO A 172 -32.73 -23.50 -12.19
C PRO A 172 -32.86 -21.96 -12.21
N SER A 173 -31.76 -21.26 -11.96
CA SER A 173 -31.52 -19.94 -12.55
C SER A 173 -30.03 -19.58 -12.50
N LEU A 174 -29.45 -19.36 -13.67
CA LEU A 174 -28.24 -18.56 -13.90
C LEU A 174 -28.65 -17.41 -14.84
N PRO A 175 -27.89 -16.30 -14.96
CA PRO A 175 -26.84 -15.76 -14.10
C PRO A 175 -27.05 -14.26 -13.79
N GLY A 176 -26.62 -13.84 -12.60
CA GLY A 176 -26.32 -12.43 -12.33
C GLY A 176 -27.32 -11.73 -11.41
N ILE A 177 -26.76 -11.23 -10.30
CA ILE A 177 -27.30 -10.19 -9.43
C ILE A 177 -28.43 -10.66 -8.48
N ARG A 178 -28.03 -11.15 -7.30
CA ARG A 178 -28.56 -10.72 -5.98
C ARG A 178 -27.85 -11.51 -4.89
N GLY A 179 -27.12 -10.80 -4.03
CA GLY A 179 -26.43 -11.42 -2.90
C GLY A 179 -25.18 -10.70 -2.44
N PHE A 180 -25.17 -9.37 -2.43
CA PHE A 180 -24.29 -8.61 -1.55
C PHE A 180 -25.18 -7.72 -0.71
N GLN A 181 -25.52 -8.19 0.49
CA GLN A 181 -26.04 -7.32 1.53
C GLN A 181 -24.81 -6.68 2.16
N ALA A 182 -24.59 -5.40 1.85
CA ALA A 182 -23.54 -4.60 2.44
C ALA A 182 -23.73 -4.58 3.98
N PRO A 183 -22.63 -4.52 4.76
CA PRO A 183 -22.73 -4.20 6.18
C PRO A 183 -23.48 -2.88 6.34
N SER A 184 -24.30 -2.78 7.38
CA SER A 184 -25.03 -1.56 7.72
C SER A 184 -24.05 -0.43 7.98
N GLY A 185 -23.76 0.36 6.94
CA GLY A 185 -22.75 1.41 6.96
C GLY A 185 -22.12 1.57 5.59
N ILE A 186 -22.81 2.28 4.70
CA ILE A 186 -22.33 2.78 3.40
C ILE A 186 -22.31 1.71 2.28
N SER A 187 -23.48 1.43 1.72
CA SER A 187 -23.60 0.87 0.37
C SER A 187 -23.12 1.91 -0.66
N ALA A 188 -22.43 1.49 -1.72
CA ALA A 188 -22.12 2.37 -2.87
C ALA A 188 -23.37 3.00 -3.52
N ALA A 189 -24.57 2.46 -3.23
CA ALA A 189 -25.86 3.07 -3.57
C ALA A 189 -26.18 4.36 -2.78
N SER A 190 -25.52 4.63 -1.66
CA SER A 190 -25.66 5.89 -0.89
C SER A 190 -24.84 7.05 -1.46
N LEU A 191 -24.04 6.80 -2.51
CA LEU A 191 -23.35 7.81 -3.29
C LEU A 191 -24.17 8.31 -4.48
N GLN A 192 -25.34 7.72 -4.72
CA GLN A 192 -26.23 8.11 -5.81
C GLN A 192 -27.20 9.18 -5.32
N THR A 193 -26.73 10.42 -5.32
CA THR A 193 -27.64 11.55 -5.48
C THR A 193 -28.04 11.56 -6.97
N PRO A 194 -29.33 11.42 -7.32
CA PRO A 194 -29.77 11.28 -8.72
C PRO A 194 -29.42 12.46 -9.63
N ASP A 195 -29.10 13.63 -9.06
CA ASP A 195 -28.89 14.90 -9.77
C ASP A 195 -27.41 15.37 -9.81
N SER A 196 -26.44 14.50 -9.53
CA SER A 196 -25.01 14.89 -9.54
C SER A 196 -24.28 14.38 -10.78
N PRO A 197 -23.49 15.22 -11.50
CA PRO A 197 -22.63 14.76 -12.61
C PRO A 197 -21.59 13.71 -12.17
N ALA A 198 -21.41 13.52 -10.85
CA ALA A 198 -20.63 12.44 -10.25
C ALA A 198 -21.20 11.02 -10.47
N ALA A 199 -22.49 10.87 -10.81
CA ALA A 199 -23.11 9.56 -11.04
C ALA A 199 -22.56 8.86 -12.29
N GLY A 200 -22.25 9.61 -13.36
CA GLY A 200 -21.60 9.08 -14.56
C GLY A 200 -20.14 8.67 -14.32
N LEU A 201 -19.45 9.40 -13.43
CA LEU A 201 -18.07 9.06 -13.03
C LEU A 201 -18.00 7.82 -12.14
N ALA A 202 -19.02 7.58 -11.31
CA ALA A 202 -19.10 6.38 -10.47
C ALA A 202 -19.25 5.09 -11.29
N ASP A 203 -19.78 5.18 -12.51
CA ASP A 203 -19.81 4.07 -13.46
C ASP A 203 -18.45 3.81 -14.12
N GLN A 204 -17.51 4.76 -14.00
CA GLN A 204 -16.20 4.68 -14.65
C GLN A 204 -15.04 4.43 -13.66
N ILE A 205 -15.14 4.97 -12.44
CA ILE A 205 -14.13 4.81 -11.39
C ILE A 205 -14.82 4.61 -10.04
N SER A 206 -14.48 3.51 -9.36
CA SER A 206 -14.93 3.21 -8.00
C SER A 206 -13.80 3.47 -7.00
N VAL A 207 -14.13 4.08 -5.87
CA VAL A 207 -13.15 4.55 -4.89
C VAL A 207 -13.50 4.00 -3.51
N MET A 208 -12.52 3.48 -2.79
CA MET A 208 -12.68 2.92 -1.44
C MET A 208 -11.65 3.51 -0.47
N PRO A 209 -12.04 3.98 0.72
CA PRO A 209 -11.07 4.47 1.71
C PRO A 209 -10.17 3.34 2.20
N VAL A 210 -8.90 3.66 2.47
CA VAL A 210 -7.92 2.71 3.02
C VAL A 210 -7.60 3.08 4.47
N SER A 211 -7.54 2.08 5.35
CA SER A 211 -7.09 2.26 6.73
C SER A 211 -5.62 2.71 6.73
N GLY A 212 -5.40 3.97 7.15
CA GLY A 212 -4.09 4.64 7.07
C GLY A 212 -4.05 5.88 6.17
N GLY A 213 -5.18 6.24 5.54
CA GLY A 213 -5.32 7.43 4.70
C GLY A 213 -5.24 7.12 3.20
N GLY A 214 -5.83 8.01 2.39
CA GLY A 214 -5.93 7.83 0.95
C GLY A 214 -7.07 6.91 0.51
N PHE A 215 -7.18 6.77 -0.80
CA PHE A 215 -8.31 6.13 -1.46
C PHE A 215 -7.85 5.14 -2.52
N ARG A 216 -8.22 3.87 -2.37
CA ARG A 216 -7.99 2.85 -3.39
C ARG A 216 -8.95 3.04 -4.55
N VAL A 217 -8.41 3.07 -5.76
CA VAL A 217 -9.19 3.21 -6.99
C VAL A 217 -9.35 1.87 -7.72
N ARG A 218 -10.50 1.71 -8.36
CA ARG A 218 -10.86 0.53 -9.17
C ARG A 218 -11.57 0.99 -10.44
N PRO A 219 -11.39 0.26 -11.55
CA PRO A 219 -12.18 0.52 -12.76
C PRO A 219 -13.66 0.24 -12.48
N GLY A 220 -14.52 1.11 -13.01
CA GLY A 220 -15.97 0.93 -13.04
C GLY A 220 -16.40 -0.01 -14.18
N ARG A 221 -17.67 0.10 -14.57
CA ARG A 221 -18.23 -0.62 -15.75
C ARG A 221 -17.60 -0.14 -17.05
N ASP A 222 -17.31 1.15 -17.16
CA ASP A 222 -16.60 1.74 -18.30
C ASP A 222 -15.24 2.29 -17.84
N ALA A 223 -14.18 1.53 -18.10
CA ALA A 223 -12.84 1.82 -17.59
C ALA A 223 -12.05 2.85 -18.45
N THR A 224 -12.70 3.55 -19.38
CA THR A 224 -12.06 4.54 -20.28
C THR A 224 -11.34 5.64 -19.49
N LEU A 225 -12.04 6.36 -18.62
CA LEU A 225 -11.44 7.36 -17.72
C LEU A 225 -10.32 6.78 -16.85
N PHE A 226 -10.52 5.58 -16.33
CA PHE A 226 -9.55 4.93 -15.46
C PHE A 226 -8.20 4.71 -16.17
N ALA A 227 -8.26 4.24 -17.43
CA ALA A 227 -7.08 4.01 -18.26
C ALA A 227 -6.44 5.33 -18.73
N GLU A 228 -7.24 6.31 -19.13
CA GLU A 228 -6.74 7.60 -19.61
C GLU A 228 -6.06 8.43 -18.52
N LEU A 229 -6.51 8.29 -17.26
CA LEU A 229 -5.84 8.88 -16.11
C LEU A 229 -4.52 8.17 -15.74
N GLY A 230 -4.19 7.05 -16.39
CA GLY A 230 -3.00 6.24 -16.13
C GLY A 230 -3.07 5.42 -14.84
N LEU A 231 -4.28 5.26 -14.28
CA LEU A 231 -4.51 4.50 -13.06
C LEU A 231 -4.47 3.00 -13.34
N GLN A 232 -4.03 2.24 -12.34
CA GLN A 232 -3.98 0.79 -12.36
C GLN A 232 -4.76 0.22 -11.18
N VAL A 233 -5.22 -1.02 -11.37
CA VAL A 233 -5.97 -1.72 -10.33
C VAL A 233 -5.12 -1.84 -9.08
N ASN A 234 -5.71 -1.48 -7.94
CA ASN A 234 -5.07 -1.43 -6.61
C ASN A 234 -4.15 -0.23 -6.35
N ASP A 235 -4.11 0.76 -7.25
CA ASP A 235 -3.50 2.05 -6.91
C ASP A 235 -4.25 2.69 -5.72
N VAL A 236 -3.48 3.33 -4.84
CA VAL A 236 -4.00 4.12 -3.72
C VAL A 236 -3.66 5.57 -3.96
N VAL A 237 -4.66 6.41 -4.18
CA VAL A 237 -4.50 7.86 -4.31
C VAL A 237 -4.26 8.44 -2.91
N THR A 238 -3.10 9.06 -2.71
CA THR A 238 -2.71 9.68 -1.43
C THR A 238 -2.90 11.19 -1.45
N ALA A 239 -2.75 11.82 -2.61
CA ALA A 239 -2.96 13.27 -2.78
C ALA A 239 -3.44 13.62 -4.19
N VAL A 240 -4.15 14.75 -4.30
CA VAL A 240 -4.50 15.37 -5.58
C VAL A 240 -4.09 16.84 -5.52
N ASN A 241 -3.37 17.32 -6.53
CA ASN A 241 -2.81 18.67 -6.59
C ASN A 241 -1.93 19.03 -5.38
N GLY A 242 -1.23 18.04 -4.84
CA GLY A 242 -0.39 18.18 -3.63
C GLY A 242 -1.19 18.24 -2.32
N GLN A 243 -2.52 18.18 -2.38
CA GLN A 243 -3.38 18.16 -1.21
C GLN A 243 -3.66 16.70 -0.81
N PRO A 244 -3.35 16.29 0.44
CA PRO A 244 -3.61 14.93 0.88
C PRO A 244 -5.11 14.64 0.93
N LEU A 245 -5.50 13.44 0.49
CA LEU A 245 -6.87 12.97 0.61
C LEU A 245 -7.02 12.13 1.88
N THR A 246 -7.50 12.76 2.95
CA THR A 246 -7.73 12.11 4.25
C THR A 246 -9.20 11.92 4.59
N SER A 247 -10.08 12.74 4.00
CA SER A 247 -11.52 12.72 4.28
C SER A 247 -12.36 12.79 2.99
N ARG A 248 -13.67 12.57 3.14
CA ARG A 248 -14.63 12.66 2.02
C ARG A 248 -14.82 14.11 1.58
N GLU A 249 -14.75 15.03 2.53
CA GLU A 249 -14.90 16.47 2.34
C GLU A 249 -13.73 17.00 1.49
N ASP A 250 -12.51 16.53 1.77
CA ASP A 250 -11.32 16.84 0.96
C ASP A 250 -11.52 16.40 -0.50
N ALA A 251 -12.03 15.18 -0.70
CA ALA A 251 -12.26 14.64 -2.05
C ALA A 251 -13.28 15.47 -2.85
N GLN A 252 -14.36 15.94 -2.22
CA GLN A 252 -15.36 16.78 -2.89
C GLN A 252 -14.81 18.18 -3.22
N ALA A 253 -14.08 18.79 -2.29
CA ALA A 253 -13.47 20.11 -2.50
C ALA A 253 -12.43 20.08 -3.64
N LEU A 254 -11.61 19.03 -3.70
CA LEU A 254 -10.61 18.85 -4.74
C LEU A 254 -11.25 18.55 -6.10
N PHE A 255 -12.32 17.77 -6.14
CA PHE A 255 -13.07 17.53 -7.37
C PHE A 255 -13.61 18.82 -7.99
N ALA A 256 -14.20 19.70 -7.18
CA ALA A 256 -14.70 21.00 -7.64
C ALA A 256 -13.57 21.92 -8.15
N ASP A 257 -12.39 21.88 -7.52
CA ASP A 257 -11.21 22.64 -7.98
C ASP A 257 -10.67 22.12 -9.32
N VAL A 258 -10.58 20.80 -9.47
CA VAL A 258 -10.13 20.14 -10.71
C VAL A 258 -11.05 20.48 -11.88
N MET A 259 -12.37 20.42 -11.68
CA MET A 259 -13.34 20.77 -12.73
C MET A 259 -13.27 22.24 -13.16
N ARG A 260 -12.84 23.14 -12.27
CA ARG A 260 -12.67 24.57 -12.58
C ARG A 260 -11.35 24.87 -13.30
N ARG A 261 -10.26 24.18 -12.94
CA ARG A 261 -8.91 24.45 -13.45
C ARG A 261 -8.56 23.66 -14.70
N GLY A 262 -9.18 22.49 -14.92
CA GLY A 262 -8.89 21.62 -16.06
C GLY A 262 -7.54 20.88 -15.99
N GLU A 263 -6.78 21.07 -14.91
CA GLU A 263 -5.51 20.38 -14.67
C GLU A 263 -5.57 19.56 -13.38
N VAL A 264 -5.02 18.35 -13.41
CA VAL A 264 -4.89 17.50 -12.22
C VAL A 264 -3.52 16.84 -12.15
N SER A 265 -2.96 16.82 -10.94
CA SER A 265 -1.84 15.96 -10.58
C SER A 265 -2.29 15.01 -9.49
N ILE A 266 -2.11 13.71 -9.71
CA ILE A 266 -2.60 12.67 -8.82
C ILE A 266 -1.38 11.95 -8.27
N THR A 267 -1.17 12.02 -6.96
CA THR A 267 -0.15 11.23 -6.27
C THR A 267 -0.75 9.90 -5.85
N ILE A 268 -0.13 8.81 -6.29
CA ILE A 268 -0.56 7.45 -6.04
C ILE A 268 0.55 6.64 -5.37
N SER A 269 0.15 5.63 -4.61
CA SER A 269 1.01 4.53 -4.18
C SER A 269 0.68 3.28 -5.00
N ARG A 270 1.64 2.86 -5.82
CA ARG A 270 1.55 1.66 -6.67
C ARG A 270 2.56 0.64 -6.19
N GLN A 271 2.08 -0.50 -5.70
CA GLN A 271 2.92 -1.56 -5.14
C GLN A 271 3.87 -1.04 -4.02
N GLY A 272 3.42 -0.06 -3.25
CA GLY A 272 4.22 0.56 -2.18
C GLY A 272 5.21 1.63 -2.62
N ARG A 273 5.24 2.00 -3.91
CA ARG A 273 6.04 3.13 -4.42
C ARG A 273 5.15 4.32 -4.74
N GLU A 274 5.56 5.50 -4.30
CA GLU A 274 4.86 6.74 -4.59
C GLU A 274 5.19 7.25 -6.01
N MET A 275 4.17 7.61 -6.76
CA MET A 275 4.25 8.08 -8.15
C MET A 275 3.26 9.21 -8.38
N THR A 276 3.62 10.19 -9.20
CA THR A 276 2.71 11.28 -9.58
C THR A 276 2.30 11.15 -11.03
N LEU A 277 1.00 11.08 -11.27
CA LEU A 277 0.37 11.10 -12.60
C LEU A 277 -0.10 12.52 -12.91
N ARG A 278 0.06 12.97 -14.15
CA ARG A 278 -0.41 14.28 -14.62
C ARG A 278 -1.21 14.12 -15.92
N PRO A 279 -2.44 13.63 -15.85
CA PRO A 279 -3.27 13.44 -17.02
C PRO A 279 -3.84 14.77 -17.53
N ASP A 280 -4.04 14.87 -18.84
CA ASP A 280 -4.69 16.00 -19.49
C ASP A 280 -6.22 15.83 -19.46
N LEU A 281 -6.85 16.44 -18.45
CA LEU A 281 -8.29 16.34 -18.24
C LEU A 281 -9.11 16.98 -19.37
N ALA A 282 -8.60 18.03 -20.02
CA ALA A 282 -9.33 18.69 -21.10
C ALA A 282 -9.45 17.76 -22.32
N GLN A 283 -8.40 17.01 -22.62
CA GLN A 283 -8.41 16.03 -23.70
C GLN A 283 -9.26 14.79 -23.38
N ILE A 284 -9.32 14.41 -22.10
CA ILE A 284 -10.08 13.26 -21.62
C ILE A 284 -11.59 13.56 -21.61
N LEU A 285 -11.99 14.69 -21.02
CA LEU A 285 -13.41 15.06 -20.90
C LEU A 285 -14.07 15.34 -22.25
N SER A 286 -13.33 15.91 -23.21
CA SER A 286 -13.83 16.15 -24.58
C SER A 286 -14.07 14.87 -25.40
N ARG A 287 -13.61 13.71 -24.91
CA ARG A 287 -13.82 12.40 -25.54
C ARG A 287 -15.03 11.65 -24.98
N ILE A 288 -15.60 12.15 -23.89
CA ILE A 288 -16.67 11.51 -23.11
C ILE A 288 -18.03 12.21 -23.32
N GLU A 289 -18.03 13.42 -23.91
CA GLU A 289 -19.23 14.06 -24.48
C GLU A 289 -19.63 13.44 -25.83
#